data_AF-A0A5B9EMA3-F1
#
_entry.id   AF-A0A5B9EMA3-F1
#
_cell.length_a   1.000
_cell.length_b   1.000
_cell.length_c   1.000
_cell.angle_alpha   90.00
_cell.angle_beta   90.00
_cell.angle_gamma   90.00
#
_symmetry.space_group_name_H-M   'P 1'
#
loop_
_entity.id
_entity.type
_entity.pdbx_description
1 polymer ?
#
loop_
_entity_poly.entity_id
_entity_poly.type
_entity_poly.pdbx_seq_one_letter_code
_entity_poly.pdbx_strand_id
1 'polypeptide(L)'
;MSYTYNRTLGDTTIDDADMRVRAALKDNGFGVLTEIDVKATMKEKIDVDMLGYRILGACNPNMAHQAIGLEPRIGAMLPCNVILREVEGGIEVSAVDPVASMAAVENAALHDVAGQVREMLKTAIDAA
;
A
#
# COMPACT_ATOMS: atom_id res chain seq x y z
N MET A 1 10.71 14.83 -0.25
CA MET A 1 9.33 14.31 -0.09
C MET A 1 9.44 12.80 -0.02
N SER A 2 8.80 12.16 0.95
CA SER A 2 8.77 10.69 1.01
C SER A 2 7.81 10.17 -0.05
N TYR A 3 8.11 9.02 -0.66
CA TYR A 3 7.20 8.33 -1.59
C TYR A 3 6.28 7.32 -0.87
N THR A 4 6.39 7.24 0.47
CA THR A 4 5.51 6.45 1.33
C THR A 4 5.09 7.22 2.58
N TYR A 5 3.96 6.83 3.14
CA TYR A 5 3.52 7.13 4.49
C TYR A 5 3.73 5.91 5.38
N ASN A 6 4.49 6.07 6.47
CA ASN A 6 4.96 4.97 7.29
C ASN A 6 4.40 5.05 8.71
N ARG A 7 4.11 3.89 9.30
CA ARG A 7 3.75 3.73 10.71
C ARG A 7 4.31 2.44 11.26
N THR A 8 4.83 2.45 12.48
CA THR A 8 5.32 1.24 13.15
C THR A 8 4.29 0.75 14.15
N LEU A 9 3.96 -0.54 14.06
CA LEU A 9 3.17 -1.27 15.05
C LEU A 9 4.14 -2.03 15.96
N GLY A 10 4.24 -1.62 17.22
CA GLY A 10 5.14 -2.24 18.19
C GLY A 10 4.62 -3.58 18.71
N ASP A 11 5.55 -4.45 19.11
CA ASP A 11 5.28 -5.71 19.83
C ASP A 11 4.20 -6.59 19.16
N THR A 12 4.21 -6.66 17.83
CA THR A 12 3.24 -7.44 17.03
C THR A 12 3.93 -8.32 16.00
N THR A 13 3.25 -9.37 15.57
CA THR A 13 3.70 -10.22 14.46
C THR A 13 3.25 -9.65 13.11
N ILE A 14 3.89 -10.10 12.02
CA ILE A 14 3.51 -9.69 10.66
C ILE A 14 2.08 -10.09 10.31
N ASP A 15 1.60 -11.23 10.81
CA ASP A 15 0.25 -11.72 10.54
C ASP A 15 -0.80 -10.93 11.35
N ASP A 16 -0.51 -10.57 12.60
CA ASP A 16 -1.38 -9.68 13.38
C ASP A 16 -1.43 -8.27 12.77
N ALA A 17 -0.30 -7.75 12.29
CA ALA A 17 -0.24 -6.48 11.58
C ALA A 17 -1.03 -6.54 10.26
N ASP A 18 -0.90 -7.62 9.49
CA ASP A 18 -1.66 -7.85 8.25
C ASP A 18 -3.17 -7.84 8.52
N MET A 19 -3.62 -8.55 9.55
CA MET A 19 -5.01 -8.56 9.96
C MET A 19 -5.53 -7.15 10.27
N ARG A 20 -4.79 -6.38 11.09
CA ARG A 20 -5.19 -5.01 11.47
C ARG A 20 -5.21 -4.06 10.28
N VAL A 21 -4.17 -4.10 9.43
CA VAL A 21 -4.06 -3.28 8.23
C VAL A 21 -5.19 -3.59 7.25
N ARG A 22 -5.53 -4.87 7.02
CA ARG A 22 -6.66 -5.25 6.16
C ARG A 22 -8.00 -4.75 6.70
N ALA A 23 -8.22 -4.85 8.01
CA ALA A 23 -9.43 -4.33 8.63
C ALA A 23 -9.54 -2.81 8.46
N ALA A 24 -8.47 -2.08 8.78
CA ALA A 24 -8.43 -0.63 8.65
C ALA A 24 -8.59 -0.15 7.20
N LEU A 25 -7.96 -0.83 6.24
CA LEU A 25 -8.15 -0.58 4.81
C LEU A 25 -9.61 -0.76 4.40
N LYS A 26 -10.23 -1.88 4.82
CA LYS A 26 -11.64 -2.18 4.53
C LYS A 26 -12.59 -1.13 5.09
N ASP A 27 -12.39 -0.73 6.34
CA ASP A 27 -13.22 0.29 7.01
C ASP A 27 -13.10 1.67 6.35
N ASN A 28 -12.00 1.91 5.63
CA ASN A 28 -11.77 3.12 4.84
C ASN A 28 -12.05 2.94 3.33
N GLY A 29 -12.75 1.87 2.95
CA GLY A 29 -13.23 1.65 1.58
C GLY A 29 -12.20 1.06 0.60
N PHE A 30 -11.09 0.54 1.09
CA PHE A 30 -10.12 -0.21 0.29
C PHE A 30 -10.32 -1.72 0.43
N GLY A 31 -10.27 -2.44 -0.69
CA GLY A 31 -10.06 -3.89 -0.70
C GLY A 31 -8.60 -4.24 -0.97
N VAL A 32 -8.14 -5.39 -0.49
CA VAL A 32 -6.84 -5.96 -0.91
C VAL A 32 -7.06 -6.90 -2.09
N LEU A 33 -6.54 -6.52 -3.26
CA LEU A 33 -6.71 -7.27 -4.51
C LEU A 33 -5.59 -8.30 -4.73
N THR A 34 -4.40 -7.98 -4.26
CA THR A 34 -3.21 -8.80 -4.44
C THR A 34 -2.40 -8.84 -3.16
N GLU A 35 -1.68 -9.93 -2.99
CA GLU A 35 -0.73 -10.13 -1.90
C GLU A 35 0.51 -10.80 -2.47
N ILE A 36 1.68 -10.34 -2.04
CA ILE A 36 2.96 -10.95 -2.36
C ILE A 36 3.72 -11.19 -1.05
N ASP A 37 3.95 -12.46 -0.73
CA ASP A 37 4.87 -12.85 0.33
C ASP A 37 6.30 -12.86 -0.23
N VAL A 38 7.01 -11.75 -0.02
CA VAL A 38 8.35 -11.56 -0.59
C VAL A 38 9.35 -12.49 0.10
N LYS A 39 9.23 -12.69 1.42
CA LYS A 39 10.10 -13.63 2.17
C LYS A 39 10.00 -15.04 1.61
N ALA A 40 8.77 -15.55 1.44
CA ALA A 40 8.54 -16.88 0.88
C ALA A 40 9.06 -16.97 -0.57
N THR A 41 8.78 -15.94 -1.39
CA THR A 41 9.22 -15.90 -2.79
C THR A 41 10.75 -15.92 -2.91
N MET A 42 11.47 -15.12 -2.12
CA MET A 42 12.94 -15.07 -2.17
C MET A 42 13.55 -16.39 -1.72
N LYS A 43 12.99 -17.03 -0.68
CA LYS A 43 13.44 -18.34 -0.24
C LYS A 43 13.22 -19.41 -1.31
N GLU A 44 12.05 -19.42 -1.95
CA GLU A 44 11.72 -20.42 -2.98
C GLU A 44 12.53 -20.24 -4.27
N LYS A 45 12.68 -19.00 -4.75
CA LYS A 45 13.23 -18.74 -6.09
C LYS A 45 14.75 -18.62 -6.12
N ILE A 46 15.36 -18.12 -5.05
CA ILE A 46 16.80 -17.83 -5.00
C ILE A 46 17.49 -18.28 -3.71
N ASP A 47 16.80 -19.03 -2.85
CA ASP A 47 17.31 -19.58 -1.58
C ASP A 47 17.94 -18.53 -0.64
N VAL A 48 17.32 -17.34 -0.58
CA VAL A 48 17.75 -16.26 0.32
C VAL A 48 16.80 -16.18 1.52
N ASP A 49 17.38 -16.24 2.73
CA ASP A 49 16.67 -15.97 3.97
C ASP A 49 16.61 -14.46 4.24
N MET A 50 15.41 -13.98 4.58
CA MET A 50 15.16 -12.58 4.92
C MET A 50 14.09 -12.45 6.01
N LEU A 51 14.04 -11.28 6.64
CA LEU A 51 12.98 -10.93 7.59
C LEU A 51 11.61 -10.85 6.89
N GLY A 52 10.53 -10.92 7.67
CA GLY A 52 9.16 -10.83 7.17
C GLY A 52 8.98 -9.60 6.29
N TYR A 53 8.46 -9.82 5.08
CA TYR A 53 8.22 -8.77 4.09
C TYR A 53 7.05 -9.18 3.20
N ARG A 54 5.93 -8.46 3.33
CA ARG A 54 4.69 -8.69 2.60
C ARG A 54 4.26 -7.41 1.89
N ILE A 55 3.74 -7.53 0.67
CA ILE A 55 3.20 -6.40 -0.10
C ILE A 55 1.73 -6.67 -0.36
N LEU A 56 0.87 -5.75 0.05
CA LEU A 56 -0.57 -5.76 -0.20
C LEU A 56 -0.91 -4.75 -1.30
N GLY A 57 -1.72 -5.16 -2.26
CA GLY A 57 -2.28 -4.27 -3.27
C GLY A 57 -3.64 -3.74 -2.84
N ALA A 58 -3.68 -2.58 -2.19
CA ALA A 58 -4.91 -1.94 -1.74
C ALA A 58 -5.57 -1.12 -2.86
N CYS A 59 -6.88 -1.26 -3.03
CA CYS A 59 -7.64 -0.58 -4.08
C CYS A 59 -8.99 -0.10 -3.56
N ASN A 60 -9.30 1.18 -3.77
CA ASN A 60 -10.66 1.70 -3.68
C ASN A 60 -11.26 1.71 -5.10
N PRO A 61 -12.31 0.92 -5.39
CA PRO A 61 -12.81 0.73 -6.75
C PRO A 61 -13.38 2.01 -7.36
N ASN A 62 -14.01 2.88 -6.56
CA ASN A 62 -14.55 4.15 -7.05
C ASN A 62 -13.41 5.09 -7.49
N MET A 63 -12.38 5.20 -6.66
CA MET A 63 -11.20 6.02 -6.97
C MET A 63 -10.43 5.46 -8.17
N ALA A 64 -10.25 4.13 -8.24
CA ALA A 64 -9.58 3.49 -9.36
C ALA A 64 -10.33 3.70 -10.68
N HIS A 65 -11.67 3.55 -10.68
CA HIS A 65 -12.49 3.81 -11.86
C HIS A 65 -12.38 5.27 -12.32
N GLN A 66 -12.41 6.22 -11.39
CA GLN A 66 -12.21 7.64 -11.70
C GLN A 66 -10.83 7.92 -12.28
N ALA A 67 -9.76 7.38 -11.67
CA ALA A 67 -8.40 7.55 -12.16
C ALA A 67 -8.21 6.98 -13.58
N ILE A 68 -8.74 5.78 -13.84
CA ILE A 68 -8.71 5.15 -15.17
C ILE A 68 -9.48 6.00 -16.20
N GLY A 69 -10.58 6.64 -15.80
CA GLY A 69 -11.31 7.57 -16.66
C GLY A 69 -10.52 8.83 -17.02
N LEU A 70 -9.61 9.28 -16.15
CA LEU A 70 -8.76 10.46 -16.39
C LEU A 70 -7.47 10.13 -17.15
N GLU A 71 -6.85 8.99 -16.87
CA GLU A 71 -5.69 8.47 -17.58
C GLU A 71 -5.85 6.95 -17.78
N PRO A 72 -6.23 6.49 -18.98
CA PRO A 72 -6.49 5.07 -19.24
C PRO A 72 -5.32 4.14 -18.93
N ARG A 73 -4.07 4.64 -19.01
CA ARG A 73 -2.87 3.84 -18.74
C ARG A 73 -2.44 3.87 -17.26
N ILE A 74 -3.19 4.53 -16.38
CA ILE A 74 -2.81 4.66 -14.97
C ILE A 74 -2.80 3.33 -14.23
N GLY A 75 -3.42 2.29 -14.79
CA GLY A 75 -3.33 0.91 -14.30
C GLY A 75 -1.90 0.41 -14.09
N ALA A 76 -0.90 0.97 -14.78
CA ALA A 76 0.52 0.68 -14.54
C ALA A 76 1.02 1.09 -13.13
N MET A 77 0.30 1.99 -12.45
CA MET A 77 0.60 2.49 -11.11
C MET A 77 -0.41 1.99 -10.05
N LEU A 78 -1.33 1.10 -10.43
CA LEU A 78 -2.32 0.50 -9.55
C LEU A 78 -1.96 -0.98 -9.26
N PRO A 79 -2.37 -1.55 -8.13
CA PRO A 79 -3.04 -0.92 -6.99
C PRO A 79 -2.10 -0.10 -6.09
N CYS A 80 -2.62 0.53 -5.03
CA CYS A 80 -1.79 1.21 -4.04
C CYS A 80 -1.07 0.18 -3.16
N ASN A 81 0.25 0.08 -3.29
CA ASN A 81 1.05 -0.84 -2.49
C ASN A 81 1.09 -0.42 -1.01
N VAL A 82 0.87 -1.38 -0.12
CA VAL A 82 1.08 -1.28 1.33
C VAL A 82 2.05 -2.38 1.75
N ILE A 83 3.21 -1.99 2.22
CA ILE A 83 4.28 -2.90 2.64
C ILE A 83 4.14 -3.16 4.14
N LEU A 84 4.27 -4.42 4.56
CA LEU A 84 4.48 -4.81 5.94
C LEU A 84 5.86 -5.46 6.02
N ARG A 85 6.78 -4.85 6.78
CA ARG A 85 8.10 -5.45 7.02
C ARG A 85 8.40 -5.56 8.51
N GLU A 86 9.03 -6.67 8.87
CA GLU A 86 9.62 -6.83 10.19
C GLU A 86 10.78 -5.84 10.38
N VAL A 87 10.76 -5.18 11.52
CA VAL A 87 11.82 -4.28 12.01
C VAL A 87 12.14 -4.61 13.46
N GLU A 88 13.19 -4.01 14.01
CA GLU A 88 13.47 -4.14 15.43
C GLU A 88 12.29 -3.57 16.25
N GLY A 89 11.70 -4.40 17.12
CA GLY A 89 10.59 -4.01 18.00
C GLY A 89 9.19 -4.07 17.38
N GLY A 90 9.01 -4.55 16.13
CA GLY A 90 7.67 -4.74 15.57
C GLY A 90 7.60 -4.78 14.04
N ILE A 91 6.49 -4.27 13.50
CA ILE A 91 6.21 -4.25 12.06
C ILE A 91 6.08 -2.80 11.57
N GLU A 92 6.88 -2.43 10.57
CA GLU A 92 6.70 -1.17 9.86
C GLU A 92 5.72 -1.39 8.70
N VAL A 93 4.67 -0.59 8.69
CA VAL A 93 3.66 -0.49 7.63
C VAL A 93 3.95 0.74 6.79
N SER A 94 4.12 0.57 5.49
CA SER A 94 4.47 1.66 4.57
C SER A 94 3.53 1.66 3.37
N ALA A 95 2.60 2.62 3.30
CA ALA A 95 1.70 2.80 2.17
C ALA A 95 2.32 3.76 1.16
N VAL A 96 2.21 3.45 -0.14
CA VAL A 96 2.66 4.34 -1.22
C VAL A 96 1.91 5.68 -1.16
N ASP A 97 2.63 6.78 -1.40
CA ASP A 97 2.00 8.07 -1.69
C ASP A 97 1.59 8.08 -3.19
N PRO A 98 0.28 8.05 -3.51
CA PRO A 98 -0.18 8.03 -4.90
C PRO A 98 0.21 9.30 -5.68
N VAL A 99 0.39 10.45 -5.02
CA VAL A 99 0.85 11.67 -5.70
C VAL A 99 2.31 11.52 -6.11
N ALA A 100 3.13 10.90 -5.27
CA ALA A 100 4.52 10.61 -5.59
C ALA A 100 4.64 9.54 -6.68
N SER A 101 3.84 8.47 -6.63
CA SER A 101 3.88 7.39 -7.64
C SER A 101 3.42 7.85 -9.02
N MET A 102 2.51 8.83 -9.08
CA MET A 102 1.96 9.36 -10.32
C MET A 102 2.65 10.65 -10.79
N ALA A 103 3.75 11.07 -10.17
CA ALA A 103 4.41 12.35 -10.44
C ALA A 103 4.85 12.54 -11.91
N ALA A 104 5.15 11.45 -12.62
CA ALA A 104 5.52 11.48 -14.04
C ALA A 104 4.33 11.64 -15.00
N VAL A 105 3.09 11.53 -14.52
CA VAL A 105 1.89 11.68 -15.33
C VAL A 105 1.49 13.15 -15.37
N GLU A 106 1.55 13.77 -16.56
CA GLU A 106 1.22 15.17 -16.77
C GLU A 106 -0.31 15.39 -16.86
N ASN A 107 -1.01 15.13 -15.76
CA ASN A 107 -2.46 15.31 -15.66
C ASN A 107 -2.86 15.87 -14.29
N ALA A 108 -3.17 17.17 -14.23
CA ALA A 108 -3.51 17.85 -12.98
C ALA A 108 -4.76 17.26 -12.30
N ALA A 109 -5.79 16.91 -13.08
CA ALA A 109 -7.01 16.32 -12.52
C ALA A 109 -6.75 14.94 -11.90
N LEU A 110 -5.82 14.17 -12.45
CA LEU A 110 -5.38 12.91 -11.85
C LEU A 110 -4.65 13.14 -10.52
N HIS A 111 -3.82 14.19 -10.42
CA HIS A 111 -3.11 14.53 -9.20
C HIS A 111 -4.08 14.93 -8.08
N ASP A 112 -5.20 15.58 -8.39
CA ASP A 112 -6.27 15.87 -7.42
C ASP A 112 -6.93 14.58 -6.88
N VAL A 113 -7.16 13.59 -7.75
CA VAL A 113 -7.67 12.26 -7.33
C VAL A 113 -6.64 11.53 -6.47
N ALA A 114 -5.37 11.55 -6.88
CA ALA A 114 -4.28 10.97 -6.10
C ALA A 114 -4.18 11.62 -4.71
N GLY A 115 -4.35 12.94 -4.62
CA GLY A 115 -4.40 13.67 -3.35
C GLY A 115 -5.50 13.16 -2.40
N GLN A 116 -6.70 12.89 -2.92
CA GLN A 116 -7.78 12.32 -2.13
C GLN A 116 -7.44 10.90 -1.66
N VAL A 117 -6.95 10.05 -2.56
CA VAL A 117 -6.54 8.67 -2.21
C VAL A 117 -5.45 8.67 -1.16
N ARG A 118 -4.49 9.61 -1.22
CA ARG A 118 -3.43 9.76 -0.22
C ARG A 118 -3.99 9.97 1.19
N GLU A 119 -4.93 10.90 1.35
CA GLU A 119 -5.52 11.18 2.67
C GLU A 119 -6.36 10.00 3.18
N MET A 120 -7.06 9.29 2.29
CA MET A 120 -7.78 8.06 2.67
C MET A 120 -6.84 6.94 3.11
N LEU A 121 -5.74 6.71 2.38
CA LEU A 121 -4.73 5.72 2.75
C LEU A 121 -4.07 6.06 4.08
N LYS A 122 -3.68 7.33 4.29
CA LYS A 122 -3.14 7.78 5.58
C LYS A 122 -4.09 7.47 6.73
N THR A 123 -5.36 7.83 6.58
CA THR A 123 -6.40 7.56 7.59
C THR A 123 -6.52 6.06 7.88
N ALA A 124 -6.47 5.21 6.84
CA ALA A 124 -6.47 3.75 7.02
C ALA A 124 -5.21 3.25 7.76
N ILE A 125 -4.02 3.74 7.39
CA ILE A 125 -2.77 3.34 8.04
C ILE A 125 -2.71 3.84 9.48
N ASP A 126 -3.27 5.00 9.80
CA ASP A 126 -3.36 5.52 11.18
C ASP A 126 -4.35 4.76 12.06
N ALA A 127 -5.31 4.06 11.47
CA ALA A 127 -6.31 3.26 12.17
C ALA A 127 -5.91 1.78 12.39
N ALA A 128 -4.83 1.32 11.74
CA ALA A 128 -4.28 -0.04 11.92
C ALA A 128 -3.68 -0.31 13.32
#